data_AF-A0A8C9P327-F1
#
_entry.id   AF-A0A8C9P327-F1
#
_cell.length_a   1.000
_cell.length_b   1.000
_cell.length_c   1.000
_cell.angle_alpha   90.00
_cell.angle_beta   90.00
_cell.angle_gamma   90.00
#
_symmetry.space_group_name_H-M   'P 1'
#
loop_
_entity.id
_entity.type
_entity.pdbx_description
1 polymer ?
#
loop_
_entity_poly.entity_id
_entity_poly.type
_entity_poly.pdbx_seq_one_letter_code
_entity_poly.pdbx_strand_id
1 'polypeptide(L)'
;MLPTFFCVPLSLTCLGSHCHWISLSSGQSTPICVLQAVWIVTWVAVVTLNVDLGLAVGVIFSMMTVVCRTQRVQCLALGLAEGTELYRPLRESHRLLQVPGLCILRYPTPLYFGTRGNFRRILEWHLGLGEGGKASPKPDNLPDTVAEPVRVVVLDFSGVTFADAAGAREVAQLASRCRDVGIHLLLAQCNASVLETLARAGVLDRVTPQQLFVSVQDAAAHALEKLVRGSSVWSGSQEVLH
;
A
#
# COMPACT_ATOMS: atom_id res chain seq x y z
N MET A 1 -2.52 -56.94 -29.68
CA MET A 1 -1.86 -55.67 -30.03
C MET A 1 -2.53 -54.56 -29.23
N LEU A 2 -1.99 -54.24 -28.05
CA LEU A 2 -2.39 -53.08 -27.24
C LEU A 2 -1.30 -52.01 -27.41
N PRO A 3 -1.64 -50.71 -27.48
CA PRO A 3 -0.66 -49.65 -27.47
C PRO A 3 -0.15 -49.41 -26.04
N THR A 4 1.15 -49.22 -25.96
CA THR A 4 1.96 -48.93 -24.79
C THR A 4 1.58 -47.60 -24.15
N PHE A 5 1.02 -47.66 -22.94
CA PHE A 5 0.97 -46.53 -22.01
C PHE A 5 2.40 -46.18 -21.59
N PHE A 6 2.84 -44.96 -21.90
CA PHE A 6 4.01 -44.35 -21.28
C PHE A 6 3.66 -44.02 -19.81
N CYS A 7 3.98 -44.94 -18.91
CA CYS A 7 4.13 -44.67 -17.48
C CYS A 7 5.30 -43.69 -17.30
N VAL A 8 5.01 -42.43 -16.95
CA VAL A 8 6.01 -41.57 -16.30
C VAL A 8 6.02 -41.97 -14.81
N PRO A 9 7.17 -42.36 -14.25
CA PRO A 9 7.23 -42.91 -12.90
C PRO A 9 6.98 -41.83 -11.84
N LEU A 10 5.96 -42.07 -11.03
CA LEU A 10 5.74 -41.46 -9.74
C LEU A 10 6.78 -42.02 -8.75
N SER A 11 8.01 -41.50 -8.76
CA SER A 11 9.00 -41.81 -7.73
C SER A 11 8.80 -40.88 -6.52
N LEU A 12 7.94 -41.33 -5.61
CA LEU A 12 8.07 -41.02 -4.18
C LEU A 12 9.47 -41.45 -3.71
N THR A 13 10.38 -40.51 -3.51
CA THR A 13 11.38 -40.53 -2.42
C THR A 13 12.18 -39.23 -2.44
N CYS A 14 11.78 -38.27 -1.60
CA CYS A 14 12.72 -37.44 -0.86
C CYS A 14 12.01 -36.96 0.42
N LEU A 15 11.81 -37.92 1.33
CA LEU A 15 11.62 -37.65 2.75
C LEU A 15 13.02 -37.33 3.30
N GLY A 16 13.28 -36.08 3.62
CA GLY A 16 14.61 -35.65 4.08
C GLY A 16 14.63 -34.19 4.47
N SER A 17 14.09 -33.91 5.66
CA SER A 17 14.57 -32.86 6.57
C SER A 17 14.86 -31.49 5.97
N HIS A 18 13.83 -30.66 5.85
CA HIS A 18 13.80 -29.27 6.36
C HIS A 18 12.38 -28.73 6.16
N CYS A 19 11.44 -29.33 6.91
CA CYS A 19 10.22 -28.62 7.31
C CYS A 19 10.64 -27.49 8.24
N HIS A 20 11.08 -26.37 7.67
CA HIS A 20 11.28 -25.14 8.42
C HIS A 20 10.50 -24.04 7.72
N TRP A 21 9.46 -23.60 8.44
CA TRP A 21 8.68 -22.39 8.21
C TRP A 21 7.57 -22.46 7.16
N ILE A 22 6.54 -23.23 7.52
CA ILE A 22 5.19 -22.66 7.58
C ILE A 22 5.25 -21.51 8.62
N SER A 23 5.83 -20.37 8.23
CA SER A 23 5.62 -19.10 8.94
C SER A 23 4.45 -18.43 8.27
N LEU A 24 3.29 -18.69 8.85
CA LEU A 24 2.05 -18.00 8.59
C LEU A 24 2.18 -16.54 9.10
N SER A 25 3.03 -15.72 8.48
CA SER A 25 3.22 -14.32 8.88
C SER A 25 3.91 -13.47 7.80
N SER A 26 3.37 -13.46 6.59
CA SER A 26 3.45 -12.32 5.67
C SER A 26 2.72 -12.69 4.39
N GLY A 27 1.68 -11.94 4.03
CA GLY A 27 0.78 -12.20 2.90
C GLY A 27 1.42 -12.08 1.51
N GLN A 28 2.44 -12.90 1.24
CA GLN A 28 3.10 -13.04 -0.04
C GLN A 28 2.84 -14.46 -0.55
N SER A 29 1.89 -14.62 -1.49
CA SER A 29 1.69 -15.90 -2.18
C SER A 29 2.97 -16.25 -2.91
N THR A 30 3.68 -17.30 -2.48
CA THR A 30 4.89 -17.76 -3.17
C THR A 30 4.52 -18.22 -4.58
N PRO A 31 5.37 -17.98 -5.60
CA PRO A 31 5.06 -18.35 -6.98
C PRO A 31 4.77 -19.85 -7.15
N ILE A 32 5.34 -20.70 -6.28
CA ILE A 32 5.18 -22.16 -6.31
C ILE A 32 3.76 -22.57 -5.90
N CYS A 33 3.20 -21.98 -4.83
CA CYS A 33 1.83 -22.31 -4.37
C CYS A 33 0.78 -21.96 -5.41
N VAL A 34 1.00 -20.86 -6.14
CA VAL A 34 0.09 -20.38 -7.18
C VAL A 34 0.06 -21.33 -8.38
N LEU A 35 1.23 -21.80 -8.82
CA LEU A 35 1.33 -22.75 -9.93
C LEU A 35 0.71 -24.11 -9.57
N GLN A 36 0.90 -24.56 -8.33
CA GLN A 36 0.26 -25.78 -7.82
C GLN A 36 -1.26 -25.65 -7.83
N ALA A 37 -1.81 -24.52 -7.40
CA ALA A 37 -3.26 -24.29 -7.43
C ALA A 37 -3.83 -24.30 -8.86
N VAL A 38 -3.18 -23.61 -9.81
CA VAL A 38 -3.62 -23.58 -11.22
C VAL A 38 -3.62 -24.98 -11.81
N TRP A 39 -2.57 -25.77 -11.53
CA TRP A 39 -2.46 -27.13 -12.02
C TRP A 39 -3.55 -28.04 -11.45
N ILE A 40 -3.78 -28.02 -10.13
CA ILE A 40 -4.81 -28.84 -9.48
C ILE A 40 -6.19 -28.48 -10.00
N VAL A 41 -6.53 -27.19 -10.09
CA VAL A 41 -7.85 -26.73 -10.57
C VAL A 41 -8.08 -27.19 -12.01
N THR A 42 -7.08 -27.04 -12.89
CA THR A 42 -7.20 -27.46 -14.29
C THR A 42 -7.33 -28.97 -14.41
N TRP A 43 -6.53 -29.72 -13.66
CA TRP A 43 -6.56 -31.19 -13.68
C TRP A 43 -7.91 -31.74 -13.20
N VAL A 44 -8.41 -31.25 -12.06
CA VAL A 44 -9.73 -31.64 -11.53
C VAL A 44 -10.85 -31.27 -12.51
N ALA A 45 -10.78 -30.09 -13.14
CA ALA A 45 -11.80 -29.65 -14.10
C ALA A 45 -11.84 -30.54 -15.35
N VAL A 46 -10.69 -30.93 -15.92
CA VAL A 46 -10.62 -31.82 -17.09
C VAL A 46 -11.19 -33.20 -16.78
N VAL A 47 -10.91 -33.74 -15.59
CA VAL A 47 -11.41 -35.05 -15.16
C VAL A 47 -12.93 -35.06 -14.93
N THR A 48 -13.51 -33.94 -14.49
CA THR A 48 -14.93 -33.87 -14.10
C THR A 48 -15.87 -33.31 -15.17
N LEU A 49 -15.40 -32.40 -16.04
CA LEU A 49 -16.27 -31.57 -16.90
C LEU A 49 -16.06 -31.77 -18.42
N ASN A 50 -15.27 -32.77 -18.84
CA ASN A 50 -14.73 -32.95 -20.20
C ASN A 50 -13.53 -32.06 -20.52
N VAL A 51 -12.74 -32.48 -21.52
CA VAL A 51 -11.45 -31.87 -21.87
C VAL A 51 -11.61 -30.42 -22.34
N ASP A 52 -12.59 -30.13 -23.21
CA ASP A 52 -12.79 -28.79 -23.76
C ASP A 52 -13.20 -27.76 -22.69
N LEU A 53 -14.15 -28.13 -21.80
CA LEU A 53 -14.58 -27.27 -20.69
C LEU A 53 -13.51 -27.13 -19.61
N GLY A 54 -12.78 -28.21 -19.30
CA GLY A 54 -11.67 -28.19 -18.35
C GLY A 54 -10.54 -27.25 -18.78
N LEU A 55 -10.22 -27.23 -20.08
CA LEU A 55 -9.24 -26.30 -20.65
C LEU A 55 -9.71 -24.84 -20.50
N ALA A 56 -10.98 -24.54 -20.83
CA ALA A 56 -11.52 -23.19 -20.69
C ALA A 56 -11.47 -22.69 -19.24
N VAL A 57 -11.83 -23.53 -18.27
CA VAL A 57 -11.73 -23.22 -16.84
C VAL A 57 -10.28 -22.94 -16.43
N GLY A 58 -9.33 -23.75 -16.89
CA GLY A 58 -7.90 -23.54 -16.61
C GLY A 58 -7.37 -22.20 -17.14
N VAL A 59 -7.75 -21.81 -18.36
CA VAL A 59 -7.37 -20.52 -18.95
C VAL A 59 -7.93 -19.35 -18.15
N ILE A 60 -9.22 -19.40 -17.81
CA ILE A 60 -9.89 -18.35 -17.02
C ILE A 60 -9.24 -18.22 -15.63
N PHE A 61 -8.99 -19.35 -14.97
CA PHE A 61 -8.36 -19.38 -13.65
C PHE A 61 -6.92 -18.85 -13.68
N SER A 62 -6.16 -19.18 -14.73
CA SER A 62 -4.80 -18.66 -14.96
C SER A 62 -4.81 -17.14 -15.16
N MET A 63 -5.70 -16.63 -16.02
CA MET A 63 -5.84 -15.19 -16.23
C MET A 63 -6.25 -14.46 -14.95
N MET A 64 -7.22 -15.00 -14.21
CA MET A 64 -7.68 -14.43 -12.94
C MET A 64 -6.54 -14.39 -11.91
N THR A 65 -5.68 -15.40 -11.90
CA THR A 65 -4.51 -15.47 -11.03
C THR A 65 -3.51 -14.36 -11.33
N VAL A 66 -3.24 -14.08 -12.62
CA VAL A 66 -2.37 -12.97 -13.02
C VAL A 66 -2.94 -11.63 -12.57
N VAL A 67 -4.25 -11.42 -12.73
CA VAL A 67 -4.94 -10.21 -12.26
C VAL A 67 -4.81 -10.07 -10.74
N CYS A 68 -5.14 -11.12 -9.99
CA CYS A 68 -5.04 -11.12 -8.53
C CYS A 68 -3.61 -10.88 -8.04
N ARG A 69 -2.61 -11.46 -8.71
CA ARG A 69 -1.19 -11.26 -8.38
C ARG A 69 -0.77 -9.82 -8.62
N THR A 70 -1.22 -9.23 -9.72
CA THR A 70 -0.94 -7.82 -10.09
C THR A 70 -1.58 -6.83 -9.11
N GLN A 71 -2.72 -7.20 -8.49
CA GLN A 71 -3.42 -6.35 -7.52
C GLN A 71 -2.80 -6.32 -6.12
N ARG A 72 -1.92 -7.27 -5.76
CA ARG A 72 -1.33 -7.40 -4.41
C ARG A 72 -0.01 -6.64 -4.24
N VAL A 73 0.06 -5.39 -4.71
CA VAL A 73 1.25 -4.55 -4.45
C VAL A 73 1.06 -3.78 -3.16
N GLN A 74 2.08 -3.83 -2.30
CA GLN A 74 2.09 -3.24 -0.97
C GLN A 74 2.36 -1.73 -1.08
N CYS A 75 1.57 -0.92 -0.38
CA CYS A 75 1.90 0.48 -0.16
C CYS A 75 3.09 0.58 0.80
N LEU A 76 3.91 1.59 0.60
CA LEU A 76 5.21 1.71 1.24
C LEU A 76 5.26 3.02 2.02
N ALA A 77 5.34 2.92 3.34
CA ALA A 77 5.64 4.06 4.19
C ALA A 77 7.12 4.44 4.02
N LEU A 78 7.41 5.73 3.82
CA LEU A 78 8.78 6.24 3.70
C LEU A 78 9.22 6.91 5.00
N GLY A 79 10.46 6.68 5.38
CA GLY A 79 11.17 7.42 6.42
C GLY A 79 12.26 8.31 5.80
N LEU A 80 12.72 9.31 6.55
CA LEU A 80 13.84 10.16 6.15
C LEU A 80 15.16 9.45 6.49
N ALA A 81 16.06 9.29 5.51
CA ALA A 81 17.38 8.72 5.75
C ALA A 81 18.27 9.73 6.49
N GLU A 82 18.86 9.29 7.61
CA GLU A 82 19.71 10.14 8.46
C GLU A 82 20.78 10.88 7.63
N GLY A 83 20.81 12.21 7.74
CA GLY A 83 21.82 13.05 7.08
C GLY A 83 21.63 13.28 5.58
N THR A 84 20.49 12.88 4.98
CA THR A 84 20.18 13.13 3.57
C THR A 84 18.73 13.56 3.38
N GLU A 85 18.42 14.37 2.37
CA GLU A 85 17.05 14.76 1.98
C GLU A 85 16.28 13.61 1.28
N LEU A 86 16.80 12.37 1.33
CA LEU A 86 16.28 11.24 0.59
C LEU A 86 15.29 10.43 1.44
N TYR A 87 14.03 10.39 1.00
CA TYR A 87 13.00 9.54 1.60
C TYR A 87 13.13 8.11 1.07
N ARG A 88 13.30 7.14 1.97
CA ARG A 88 13.40 5.71 1.63
C ARG A 88 12.36 4.87 2.37
N PRO A 89 11.94 3.74 1.78
CA PRO A 89 11.03 2.80 2.43
C PRO A 89 11.52 2.37 3.82
N LEU A 90 10.63 2.40 4.83
CA LEU A 90 10.97 1.95 6.18
C LEU A 90 11.43 0.49 6.27
N ARG A 91 11.12 -0.32 5.26
CA ARG A 91 11.52 -1.73 5.19
C ARG A 91 12.95 -1.97 4.69
N GLU A 92 13.60 -0.98 4.08
CA GLU A 92 14.87 -1.20 3.36
C GLU A 92 16.09 -0.55 4.00
N SER A 93 15.97 0.22 5.09
CA SER A 93 17.14 0.95 5.64
C SER A 93 17.15 1.00 7.17
N HIS A 94 18.28 0.60 7.76
CA HIS A 94 18.51 0.46 9.21
C HIS A 94 18.71 1.80 9.97
N ARG A 95 18.57 2.96 9.31
CA ARG A 95 18.76 4.30 9.89
C ARG A 95 17.80 5.32 9.24
N LEU A 96 16.54 5.30 9.68
CA LEU A 96 15.51 6.22 9.21
C LEU A 96 14.92 6.96 10.42
N LEU A 97 14.98 8.28 10.40
CA LEU A 97 14.42 9.16 11.42
C LEU A 97 12.99 9.52 10.97
N GLN A 98 11.98 9.09 11.72
CA GLN A 98 10.62 9.59 11.50
C GLN A 98 10.48 10.96 12.15
N VAL A 99 10.12 11.96 11.36
CA VAL A 99 9.85 13.30 11.87
C VAL A 99 8.50 13.27 12.61
N PRO A 100 8.44 13.60 13.91
CA PRO A 100 7.22 13.56 14.68
C PRO A 100 6.14 14.48 14.06
N GLY A 101 4.95 13.93 13.84
CA GLY A 101 3.82 14.64 13.23
C GLY A 101 3.80 14.69 11.69
N LEU A 102 4.83 14.20 10.99
CA LEU A 102 4.89 14.08 9.53
C LEU A 102 4.85 12.62 9.08
N CYS A 103 3.90 12.27 8.22
CA CYS A 103 3.83 10.94 7.60
C CYS A 103 4.00 11.05 6.08
N ILE A 104 4.96 10.34 5.48
CA ILE A 104 5.13 10.27 4.02
C ILE A 104 4.80 8.87 3.52
N LEU A 105 3.85 8.78 2.60
CA LEU A 105 3.34 7.51 2.05
C LEU A 105 3.52 7.50 0.53
N ARG A 106 4.10 6.44 -0.02
CA ARG A 106 4.18 6.21 -1.46
C ARG A 106 3.23 5.11 -1.86
N TYR A 107 2.43 5.39 -2.88
CA TYR A 107 1.47 4.44 -3.41
C TYR A 107 1.88 4.01 -4.83
N PRO A 108 2.57 2.87 -4.99
CA PRO A 108 3.19 2.49 -6.27
C PRO A 108 2.23 1.77 -7.24
N THR A 109 0.93 2.04 -7.17
CA THR A 109 -0.06 1.29 -7.97
C THR A 109 -1.11 2.20 -8.61
N PRO A 110 -1.65 1.81 -9.78
CA PRO A 110 -2.75 2.54 -10.40
C PRO A 110 -4.00 2.49 -9.52
N LEU A 111 -4.73 3.60 -9.49
CA LEU A 111 -5.85 3.81 -8.60
C LEU A 111 -7.18 3.70 -9.36
N TYR A 112 -7.73 2.49 -9.38
CA TYR A 112 -9.00 2.20 -10.03
C TYR A 112 -9.95 1.47 -9.09
N PHE A 113 -11.19 1.20 -9.55
CA PHE A 113 -12.24 0.56 -8.76
C PHE A 113 -11.78 -0.68 -7.96
N GLY A 114 -10.91 -1.53 -8.54
CA GLY A 114 -10.44 -2.76 -7.91
C GLY A 114 -9.44 -2.54 -6.76
N THR A 115 -8.57 -1.52 -6.86
CA THR A 115 -7.52 -1.27 -5.86
C THR A 115 -7.94 -0.27 -4.77
N ARG A 116 -9.02 0.48 -5.02
CA ARG A 116 -9.44 1.61 -4.17
C ARG A 116 -9.70 1.22 -2.70
N GLY A 117 -10.22 0.01 -2.46
CA GLY A 117 -10.45 -0.50 -1.10
C GLY A 117 -9.16 -0.79 -0.34
N ASN A 118 -8.13 -1.30 -1.05
CA ASN A 118 -6.80 -1.52 -0.46
C ASN A 118 -6.12 -0.17 -0.14
N PHE A 119 -6.18 0.78 -1.08
CA PHE A 119 -5.69 2.14 -0.87
C PHE A 119 -6.27 2.76 0.41
N ARG A 120 -7.61 2.76 0.54
CA ARG A 120 -8.30 3.32 1.70
C ARG A 120 -7.87 2.66 3.00
N ARG A 121 -7.93 1.33 3.08
CA ARG A 121 -7.57 0.55 4.28
C ARG A 121 -6.14 0.84 4.74
N ILE A 122 -5.20 0.91 3.80
CA ILE A 122 -3.79 1.16 4.11
C ILE A 122 -3.62 2.57 4.67
N LEU A 123 -4.21 3.59 4.05
CA LEU A 123 -4.03 4.96 4.50
C LEU A 123 -4.72 5.20 5.83
N GLU A 124 -5.92 4.66 6.04
CA GLU A 124 -6.60 4.70 7.33
C GLU A 124 -5.76 4.07 8.45
N TRP A 125 -5.12 2.94 8.16
CA TRP A 125 -4.23 2.27 9.11
C TRP A 125 -3.03 3.14 9.52
N HIS A 126 -2.41 3.83 8.56
CA HIS A 126 -1.26 4.70 8.85
C HIS A 126 -1.65 6.03 9.51
N LEU A 127 -2.82 6.57 9.16
CA LEU A 127 -3.32 7.84 9.68
C LEU A 127 -4.09 7.70 10.99
N GLY A 128 -4.35 6.47 11.45
CA GLY A 128 -5.18 6.23 12.63
C GLY A 128 -6.65 6.62 12.44
N LEU A 129 -7.13 6.71 11.20
CA LEU A 129 -8.53 7.06 10.86
C LEU A 129 -9.48 5.85 10.90
N GLY A 130 -8.96 4.67 11.25
CA GLY A 130 -9.75 3.44 11.33
C GLY A 130 -10.57 3.35 12.61
N GLU A 131 -11.89 3.30 12.47
CA GLU A 131 -12.84 2.92 13.52
C GLU A 131 -12.66 1.42 13.84
N GLY A 132 -11.79 1.05 14.78
CA GLY A 132 -11.64 -0.34 15.21
C GLY A 132 -10.23 -0.68 15.71
N GLY A 133 -10.08 -0.72 17.04
CA GLY A 133 -8.81 -0.86 17.74
C GLY A 133 -7.91 -1.99 17.27
N LYS A 134 -6.68 -1.61 16.92
CA LYS A 134 -5.42 -2.07 17.50
C LYS A 134 -4.32 -1.29 16.79
N ALA A 135 -3.69 -0.38 17.52
CA ALA A 135 -2.38 0.14 17.17
C ALA A 135 -1.45 -1.03 16.81
N SER A 136 -0.60 -0.83 15.81
CA SER A 136 0.40 -1.80 15.35
C SER A 136 1.02 -2.62 16.49
N PRO A 137 1.35 -3.92 16.30
CA PRO A 137 2.42 -4.54 17.06
C PRO A 137 3.67 -3.69 16.83
N LYS A 138 4.07 -2.92 17.84
CA LYS A 138 5.38 -2.27 17.90
C LYS A 138 6.39 -3.42 17.97
N PRO A 139 7.39 -3.54 17.08
CA PRO A 139 8.50 -4.43 17.36
C PRO A 139 9.13 -3.97 18.68
N ASP A 140 9.09 -4.88 19.64
CA ASP A 140 9.57 -4.70 21.01
C ASP A 140 11.03 -4.19 20.95
N ASN A 141 11.32 -3.11 21.69
CA ASN A 141 12.61 -2.39 21.86
C ASN A 141 12.69 -0.97 21.26
N LEU A 142 11.86 -0.05 21.75
CA LEU A 142 12.28 1.34 21.96
C LEU A 142 11.43 1.96 23.08
N PRO A 143 12.03 2.63 24.10
CA PRO A 143 11.30 3.18 25.23
C PRO A 143 10.18 4.11 24.77
N ASP A 144 9.15 4.21 25.61
CA ASP A 144 7.87 4.89 25.39
C ASP A 144 8.03 6.35 24.96
N THR A 145 8.30 6.58 23.67
CA THR A 145 8.04 7.85 23.03
C THR A 145 6.57 7.85 22.66
N VAL A 146 5.79 8.67 23.34
CA VAL A 146 4.40 8.98 22.98
C VAL A 146 4.40 9.30 21.49
N ALA A 147 3.81 8.43 20.66
CA ALA A 147 3.75 8.65 19.23
C ALA A 147 2.91 9.91 19.00
N GLU A 148 3.55 11.04 18.67
CA GLU A 148 2.83 12.27 18.37
C GLU A 148 1.80 12.00 17.25
N PRO A 149 0.57 12.52 17.39
CA PRO A 149 -0.46 12.33 16.37
C PRO A 149 0.01 12.92 15.04
N VAL A 150 -0.27 12.22 13.94
CA VAL A 150 0.06 12.69 12.59
C VAL A 150 -0.72 13.97 12.29
N ARG A 151 -0.03 15.09 12.09
CA ARG A 151 -0.63 16.40 11.78
C ARG A 151 -0.60 16.70 10.28
N VAL A 152 0.41 16.19 9.57
CA VAL A 152 0.59 16.40 8.14
C VAL A 152 0.93 15.07 7.46
N VAL A 153 0.28 14.79 6.33
CA VAL A 153 0.56 13.62 5.49
C VAL A 153 0.92 14.05 4.08
N VAL A 154 2.06 13.56 3.58
CA VAL A 154 2.50 13.70 2.19
C VAL A 154 2.24 12.38 1.47
N LEU A 155 1.49 12.44 0.38
CA LEU A 155 1.15 11.28 -0.44
C LEU A 155 1.86 11.40 -1.79
N ASP A 156 2.81 10.50 -2.02
CA ASP A 156 3.58 10.40 -3.26
C ASP A 156 2.82 9.57 -4.31
N PHE A 157 2.38 10.26 -5.37
CA PHE A 157 1.67 9.71 -6.53
C PHE A 157 2.60 9.33 -7.69
N SER A 158 3.92 9.39 -7.53
CA SER A 158 4.89 9.06 -8.59
C SER A 158 4.68 7.68 -9.22
N GLY A 159 4.21 6.70 -8.44
CA GLY A 159 3.91 5.34 -8.92
C GLY A 159 2.47 5.13 -9.38
N VAL A 160 1.61 6.15 -9.33
CA VAL A 160 0.24 6.08 -9.81
C VAL A 160 0.23 6.42 -11.30
N THR A 161 0.27 5.39 -12.13
CA THR A 161 0.32 5.55 -13.60
C THR A 161 -1.02 5.94 -14.21
N PHE A 162 -2.12 5.60 -13.55
CA PHE A 162 -3.49 5.83 -14.02
C PHE A 162 -4.46 5.89 -12.83
N ALA A 163 -5.53 6.69 -12.97
CA ALA A 163 -6.65 6.69 -12.06
C ALA A 163 -7.99 6.74 -12.80
N ASP A 164 -8.98 6.00 -12.32
CA ASP A 164 -10.37 6.10 -12.80
C ASP A 164 -11.22 7.00 -11.89
N ALA A 165 -12.47 7.24 -12.28
CA ALA A 165 -13.39 8.08 -11.50
C ALA A 165 -13.68 7.51 -10.09
N ALA A 166 -13.67 6.19 -9.92
CA ALA A 166 -13.92 5.55 -8.63
C ALA A 166 -12.73 5.72 -7.69
N GLY A 167 -11.51 5.51 -8.19
CA GLY A 167 -10.26 5.74 -7.51
C GLY A 167 -10.09 7.21 -7.12
N ALA A 168 -10.35 8.13 -8.05
CA ALA A 168 -10.28 9.56 -7.79
C ALA A 168 -11.27 10.02 -6.71
N ARG A 169 -12.49 9.46 -6.69
CA ARG A 169 -13.46 9.70 -5.62
C ARG A 169 -12.98 9.23 -4.25
N GLU A 170 -12.29 8.08 -4.16
CA GLU A 170 -11.72 7.66 -2.86
C GLU A 170 -10.65 8.65 -2.37
N VAL A 171 -9.83 9.23 -3.25
CA VAL A 171 -8.86 10.28 -2.85
C VAL A 171 -9.59 11.52 -2.34
N ALA A 172 -10.67 11.93 -3.00
CA ALA A 172 -11.47 13.07 -2.55
C ALA A 172 -12.11 12.81 -1.17
N GLN A 173 -12.62 11.61 -0.94
CA GLN A 173 -13.17 11.21 0.36
C GLN A 173 -12.10 11.18 1.46
N LEU A 174 -10.93 10.62 1.16
CA LEU A 174 -9.79 10.65 2.06
C LEU A 174 -9.38 12.08 2.40
N ALA A 175 -9.28 12.97 1.41
CA ALA A 175 -8.95 14.38 1.64
C ALA A 175 -9.95 15.06 2.57
N SER A 176 -11.25 14.75 2.42
CA SER A 176 -12.30 15.22 3.34
C SER A 176 -12.06 14.72 4.75
N ARG A 177 -11.85 13.42 4.92
CA ARG A 177 -11.66 12.81 6.25
C ARG A 177 -10.39 13.29 6.96
N CYS A 178 -9.30 13.46 6.22
CA CYS A 178 -8.09 14.08 6.75
C CYS A 178 -8.40 15.48 7.26
N ARG A 179 -9.13 16.29 6.48
CA ARG A 179 -9.54 17.64 6.87
C ARG A 179 -10.42 17.64 8.12
N ASP A 180 -11.37 16.71 8.23
CA ASP A 180 -12.29 16.61 9.36
C ASP A 180 -11.56 16.29 10.68
N VAL A 181 -10.45 15.55 10.62
CA VAL A 181 -9.59 15.23 11.78
C VAL A 181 -8.47 16.26 11.98
N GLY A 182 -8.38 17.29 11.12
CA GLY A 182 -7.34 18.31 11.21
C GLY A 182 -5.98 17.88 10.64
N ILE A 183 -5.92 16.78 9.90
CA ILE A 183 -4.72 16.29 9.21
C ILE A 183 -4.59 17.02 7.86
N HIS A 184 -3.45 17.67 7.63
CA HIS A 184 -3.16 18.31 6.36
C HIS A 184 -2.63 17.31 5.33
N LEU A 185 -3.42 17.03 4.28
CA LEU A 185 -3.01 16.22 3.14
C LEU A 185 -2.25 17.05 2.10
N LEU A 186 -1.08 16.58 1.69
CA LEU A 186 -0.24 17.13 0.62
C LEU A 186 -0.06 16.06 -0.46
N LEU A 187 -0.16 16.44 -1.73
CA LEU A 187 -0.01 15.55 -2.88
C LEU A 187 1.31 15.88 -3.60
N ALA A 188 2.17 14.88 -3.79
CA ALA A 188 3.44 15.03 -4.48
C ALA A 188 3.50 14.16 -5.76
N GLN A 189 4.20 14.65 -6.79
CA GLN A 189 4.50 13.90 -8.02
C GLN A 189 3.26 13.31 -8.73
N CYS A 190 2.15 14.05 -8.73
CA CYS A 190 0.93 13.62 -9.42
C CYS A 190 1.07 13.81 -10.94
N ASN A 191 0.87 12.74 -11.71
CA ASN A 191 0.83 12.82 -13.18
C ASN A 191 -0.34 13.70 -13.64
N ALA A 192 -0.17 14.51 -14.69
CA ALA A 192 -1.19 15.42 -15.22
C ALA A 192 -2.53 14.72 -15.54
N SER A 193 -2.48 13.52 -16.14
CA SER A 193 -3.69 12.73 -16.46
C SER A 193 -4.46 12.28 -15.22
N VAL A 194 -3.72 11.90 -14.17
CA VAL A 194 -4.27 11.51 -12.87
C VAL A 194 -4.83 12.75 -12.17
N LEU A 195 -4.09 13.86 -12.17
CA LEU A 195 -4.51 15.12 -11.58
C LEU A 195 -5.80 15.64 -12.21
N GLU A 196 -5.96 15.54 -13.52
CA GLU A 196 -7.20 15.93 -14.20
C GLU A 196 -8.39 15.08 -13.73
N THR A 197 -8.18 13.78 -13.56
CA THR A 197 -9.23 12.87 -13.07
C THR A 197 -9.56 13.14 -11.60
N LEU A 198 -8.57 13.48 -10.78
CA LEU A 198 -8.75 13.94 -9.39
C LEU A 198 -9.50 15.28 -9.33
N ALA A 199 -9.16 16.22 -10.21
CA ALA A 199 -9.84 17.50 -10.33
C ALA A 199 -11.32 17.32 -10.67
N ARG A 200 -11.63 16.47 -11.67
CA ARG A 200 -13.00 16.08 -12.03
C ARG A 200 -13.76 15.40 -10.88
N ALA A 201 -13.06 14.75 -9.96
CA ALA A 201 -13.65 14.13 -8.76
C ALA A 201 -13.83 15.11 -7.58
N GLY A 202 -13.45 16.38 -7.72
CA GLY A 202 -13.58 17.40 -6.66
C GLY A 202 -12.48 17.33 -5.61
N VAL A 203 -11.30 16.80 -5.95
CA VAL A 203 -10.14 16.83 -5.04
C VAL A 203 -9.63 18.26 -4.87
N LEU A 204 -9.67 19.10 -5.90
CA LEU A 204 -9.19 20.49 -5.86
C LEU A 204 -10.03 21.41 -4.95
N ASP A 205 -11.29 21.04 -4.67
CA ASP A 205 -12.12 21.75 -3.69
C ASP A 205 -11.67 21.48 -2.24
N ARG A 206 -10.98 20.34 -2.06
CA ARG A 206 -10.56 19.80 -0.76
C ARG A 206 -9.06 19.95 -0.53
N VAL A 207 -8.28 20.05 -1.59
CA VAL A 207 -6.83 20.20 -1.57
C VAL A 207 -6.51 21.44 -2.39
N THR A 208 -6.03 22.47 -1.72
CA THR A 208 -5.67 23.73 -2.38
C THR A 208 -4.51 23.53 -3.36
N PRO A 209 -4.36 24.39 -4.39
CA PRO A 209 -3.22 24.34 -5.30
C PRO A 209 -1.85 24.41 -4.59
N GLN A 210 -1.79 25.03 -3.42
CA GLN A 210 -0.58 25.13 -2.59
C GLN A 210 -0.19 23.81 -1.91
N GLN A 211 -1.09 22.83 -1.90
CA GLN A 211 -0.86 21.50 -1.34
C GLN A 211 -0.47 20.46 -2.42
N LEU A 212 -0.29 20.91 -3.67
CA LEU A 212 0.17 20.11 -4.80
C LEU A 212 1.63 20.46 -5.11
N PHE A 213 2.49 19.45 -5.07
CA PHE A 213 3.93 19.61 -5.26
C PHE A 213 4.44 18.71 -6.38
N VAL A 214 5.45 19.21 -7.10
CA VAL A 214 6.14 18.44 -8.14
C VAL A 214 7.11 17.43 -7.54
N SER A 215 7.61 17.68 -6.33
CA SER A 215 8.61 16.86 -5.65
C SER A 215 8.16 16.48 -4.23
N VAL A 216 8.54 15.30 -3.76
CA VAL A 216 8.28 14.86 -2.37
C VAL A 216 9.08 15.71 -1.39
N GLN A 217 10.28 16.15 -1.78
CA GLN A 217 11.16 17.00 -1.00
C GLN A 217 10.52 18.35 -0.71
N ASP A 218 9.96 19.00 -1.74
CA ASP A 218 9.27 20.29 -1.60
C ASP A 218 8.03 20.16 -0.70
N ALA A 219 7.26 19.08 -0.89
CA ALA A 219 6.10 18.79 -0.06
C ALA A 219 6.49 18.57 1.40
N ALA A 220 7.59 17.85 1.65
CA ALA A 220 8.08 17.59 2.99
C ALA A 220 8.67 18.82 3.67
N ALA A 221 9.40 19.67 2.94
CA ALA A 221 9.91 20.93 3.44
C ALA A 221 8.75 21.86 3.86
N HIS A 222 7.72 21.97 3.01
CA HIS A 222 6.51 22.72 3.33
C HIS A 222 5.77 22.14 4.55
N ALA A 223 5.69 20.81 4.63
CA ALA A 223 5.09 20.12 5.78
C ALA A 223 5.83 20.42 7.08
N LEU A 224 7.17 20.38 7.06
CA LEU A 224 8.01 20.66 8.20
C LEU A 224 7.88 22.10 8.66
N GLU A 225 7.89 23.07 7.74
CA GLU A 225 7.67 24.47 8.07
C GLU A 225 6.32 24.67 8.78
N LYS A 226 5.28 24.00 8.29
CA LYS A 226 3.94 24.04 8.89
C LYS A 226 3.91 23.43 10.28
N LEU A 227 4.62 22.33 10.50
CA LEU A 227 4.77 21.71 11.81
C LEU A 227 5.50 22.63 12.80
N VAL A 228 6.61 23.25 12.37
CA VAL A 228 7.40 24.19 13.19
C VAL A 228 6.56 25.39 13.61
N ARG A 229 5.82 25.99 12.67
CA ARG A 229 4.86 27.09 12.94
C ARG A 229 3.75 26.66 13.90
N GLY A 230 3.29 25.41 13.80
CA GLY A 230 2.30 24.85 14.72
C GLY A 230 2.84 24.69 16.15
N SER A 231 4.08 24.23 16.30
CA SER A 231 4.73 24.06 17.61
C SER A 231 5.05 25.37 18.33
N SER A 232 5.44 26.44 17.60
CA SER A 232 5.75 27.74 18.22
C SER A 232 4.51 28.43 18.80
N VAL A 233 3.34 28.26 18.18
CA VAL A 233 2.04 28.76 18.68
C VAL A 233 1.64 28.06 19.99
N TRP A 234 1.95 26.78 20.14
CA TRP A 234 1.69 26.03 21.38
C TRP A 234 2.62 26.45 22.52
N SER A 235 3.90 26.71 22.24
CA SER A 235 4.85 27.19 23.26
C SER A 235 4.49 28.57 23.80
N GLY A 236 3.99 29.49 22.95
CA GLY A 236 3.55 30.82 23.39
C GLY A 236 2.24 30.83 24.19
N SER A 237 1.44 29.77 24.12
CA SER A 237 0.19 29.68 24.91
C SER A 237 0.40 29.14 26.34
N GLN A 238 1.51 28.44 26.60
CA GLN A 238 1.88 28.01 27.96
C GLN A 238 2.55 29.12 28.78
N GLU A 239 3.11 30.14 28.15
CA GLU A 239 3.77 31.27 28.84
C GLU A 239 2.77 32.34 29.32
N VAL A 240 1.52 32.30 28.86
CA VAL A 240 0.45 33.25 29.24
C VAL A 240 -0.40 32.72 30.42
N LEU A 241 -0.15 31.49 30.88
CA LEU A 241 -0.84 30.88 32.04
C LEU A 241 0.06 30.72 33.27
N HIS A 242 1.17 31.46 33.36
CA HIS A 242 1.99 31.57 34.56
C HIS A 242 2.15 33.01 35.04
#